data_AF-A0A084R1I9-F1
#
_entry.id   AF-A0A084R1I9-F1
#
_cell.length_a   1.000
_cell.length_b   1.000
_cell.length_c   1.000
_cell.angle_alpha   90.00
_cell.angle_beta   90.00
_cell.angle_gamma   90.00
#
_symmetry.space_group_name_H-M   'P 1'
#
loop_
_entity.id
_entity.type
_entity.pdbx_description
1 polymer ?
#
loop_
_entity_poly.entity_id
_entity_poly.type
_entity_poly.pdbx_seq_one_letter_code
_entity_poly.pdbx_strand_id
1 'polypeptide(L)'
;MAGAEMFLMYEDGEGNVTVSNREGRGHTMPLLAEQDSTVLLDGSGVRDGRMIANIRYTNPGDFDLSGSSDWIMATRQGASLDSTDPNESIAVHDSHSAFSVDLAQALIPLDANPFIDLNDDGNGDSDEPAPPPGPGAVRTQDSNTNNDLILAHGVVLTIVFVVVYPVGSLLMPVLGRWYIHASWQMIGFSVMWAGFGIGYVVSRRLDIFFDQAHTRLGVLIVALLGIQPVLGILHHLQYRRRGSRGIFGYVHIWYGRALIILGMVNGGLGLQLAGGSNIYIIVYSVAAGISALAYTAYTVVKLLMNQENK
;
A
#
# COMPACT_ATOMS: atom_id res chain seq x y z
N MET A 1 15.06 4.71 -1.74
CA MET A 1 15.50 6.05 -1.29
C MET A 1 17.02 6.19 -1.47
N ALA A 2 17.52 6.21 -2.71
CA ALA A 2 18.95 6.44 -2.94
C ALA A 2 19.24 7.95 -2.95
N GLY A 3 20.29 8.39 -2.28
CA GLY A 3 20.64 9.81 -2.14
C GLY A 3 19.75 10.60 -1.18
N ALA A 4 18.87 9.93 -0.42
CA ALA A 4 18.08 10.59 0.62
C ALA A 4 18.95 10.82 1.86
N GLU A 5 18.87 12.01 2.44
CA GLU A 5 19.46 12.31 3.74
C GLU A 5 18.54 11.79 4.85
N MET A 6 19.12 11.08 5.82
CA MET A 6 18.37 10.39 6.86
C MET A 6 18.93 10.75 8.23
N PHE A 7 18.07 11.24 9.11
CA PHE A 7 18.36 11.40 10.52
C PHE A 7 17.80 10.20 11.29
N LEU A 8 18.70 9.41 11.86
CA LEU A 8 18.33 8.28 12.71
C LEU A 8 18.51 8.66 14.17
N MET A 9 17.63 8.12 15.01
CA MET A 9 17.66 8.27 16.45
C MET A 9 17.38 6.92 17.10
N TYR A 10 18.20 6.54 18.08
CA TYR A 10 18.01 5.39 18.95
C TYR A 10 18.58 5.69 20.33
N GLU A 11 18.17 4.93 21.35
CA GLU A 11 18.71 5.11 22.71
C GLU A 11 20.19 4.72 22.74
N ASP A 12 20.97 5.46 23.52
CA ASP A 12 22.40 5.21 23.68
C ASP A 12 22.73 4.18 24.77
N GLY A 13 21.72 3.75 25.53
CA GLY A 13 21.85 2.84 26.68
C GLY A 13 22.20 3.53 28.01
N GLU A 14 22.42 4.84 28.01
CA GLU A 14 22.81 5.65 29.17
C GLU A 14 21.74 6.68 29.58
N GLY A 15 20.54 6.57 29.00
CA GLY A 15 19.40 7.46 29.26
C GLY A 15 19.34 8.69 28.35
N ASN A 16 20.17 8.71 27.30
CA ASN A 16 20.13 9.72 26.26
C ASN A 16 19.95 9.04 24.88
N VAL A 17 20.15 9.78 23.79
CA VAL A 17 19.92 9.30 22.42
C VAL A 17 21.16 9.49 21.56
N THR A 18 21.41 8.52 20.70
CA THR A 18 22.37 8.62 19.61
C THR A 18 21.66 9.12 18.37
N VAL A 19 22.17 10.21 17.79
CA VAL A 19 21.75 10.69 16.47
C VAL A 19 22.78 10.30 15.43
N SER A 20 22.30 9.85 14.27
CA SER A 20 23.15 9.44 13.16
C SER A 20 22.64 10.04 11.86
N ASN A 21 23.45 10.90 11.23
CA ASN A 21 23.21 11.37 9.88
C ASN A 21 23.71 10.32 8.87
N ARG A 22 22.81 9.78 8.04
CA ARG A 22 23.13 8.74 7.05
C ARG A 22 22.62 9.08 5.66
N GLU A 23 23.30 8.54 4.66
CA GLU A 23 22.91 8.63 3.26
C GLU A 23 22.23 7.33 2.80
N GLY A 24 21.05 7.48 2.21
CA GLY A 24 20.27 6.37 1.65
C GLY A 24 20.94 5.74 0.43
N ARG A 25 21.02 4.40 0.40
CA ARG A 25 21.58 3.60 -0.70
C ARG A 25 20.51 2.82 -1.48
N GLY A 26 19.25 3.27 -1.45
CA GLY A 26 18.13 2.60 -2.14
C GLY A 26 17.33 1.69 -1.21
N HIS A 27 17.38 0.37 -1.47
CA HIS A 27 16.74 -0.69 -0.65
C HIS A 27 17.74 -1.44 0.24
N THR A 28 18.87 -0.80 0.54
CA THR A 28 19.92 -1.33 1.42
C THR A 28 20.10 -0.40 2.62
N MET A 29 20.73 -0.91 3.68
CA MET A 29 20.97 -0.14 4.90
C MET A 29 21.71 1.17 4.57
N PRO A 30 21.23 2.33 5.05
CA PRO A 30 21.90 3.60 4.83
C PRO A 30 23.24 3.62 5.57
N LEU A 31 24.21 4.34 5.02
CA LEU A 31 25.57 4.43 5.55
C LEU A 31 25.79 5.79 6.19
N LEU A 32 26.65 5.85 7.21
CA LEU A 32 27.07 7.11 7.82
C LEU A 32 27.51 8.11 6.75
N ALA A 33 27.02 9.34 6.83
CA ALA A 33 27.42 10.41 5.93
C ALA A 33 28.92 10.72 6.10
N GLU A 34 29.61 11.08 5.02
CA GLU A 34 31.04 11.43 5.07
C GLU A 34 31.30 12.71 5.87
N GLN A 35 30.30 13.60 5.93
CA GLN A 35 30.34 14.83 6.72
C GLN A 35 29.19 14.82 7.71
N ASP A 36 29.51 14.95 9.00
CA ASP A 36 28.50 15.15 10.03
C ASP A 36 28.12 16.62 10.11
N SER A 37 26.93 16.92 9.63
CA SER A 37 26.28 18.24 9.68
C SER A 37 25.26 18.35 10.81
N THR A 38 25.17 17.34 11.68
CA THR A 38 24.22 17.31 12.79
C THR A 38 24.90 17.55 14.13
N VAL A 39 24.22 18.31 15.00
CA VAL A 39 24.61 18.48 16.39
C VAL A 39 23.39 18.22 17.26
N LEU A 40 23.53 17.30 18.21
CA LEU A 40 22.53 17.08 19.24
C LEU A 40 22.53 18.27 20.21
N LEU A 41 21.38 18.90 20.36
CA LEU A 41 21.18 20.07 21.21
C LEU A 41 20.69 19.66 22.60
N ASP A 42 20.92 20.55 23.57
CA ASP A 42 20.39 20.43 24.92
C ASP A 42 18.85 20.30 24.89
N GLY A 43 18.31 19.55 25.86
CA GLY A 43 16.91 19.16 25.92
C GLY A 43 16.59 17.80 25.30
N SER A 44 17.55 17.19 24.58
CA SER A 44 17.48 15.81 24.09
C SER A 44 17.57 14.78 25.23
N GLY A 45 17.14 13.55 24.95
CA GLY A 45 17.30 12.39 25.83
C GLY A 45 16.07 11.50 25.88
N VAL A 46 16.06 10.54 26.82
CA VAL A 46 14.94 9.63 27.04
C VAL A 46 14.15 10.08 28.26
N ARG A 47 12.86 10.40 28.08
CA ARG A 47 11.96 10.86 29.16
C ARG A 47 10.58 10.22 29.00
N ASP A 48 10.03 9.69 30.09
CA ASP A 48 8.72 9.03 30.11
C ASP A 48 8.52 7.95 29.03
N GLY A 49 9.59 7.19 28.73
CA GLY A 49 9.58 6.16 27.69
C GLY A 49 9.54 6.72 26.26
N ARG A 50 9.90 8.00 26.06
CA ARG A 50 9.98 8.66 24.76
C ARG A 50 11.40 9.15 24.52
N MET A 51 11.93 8.83 23.35
CA MET A 51 13.16 9.44 22.83
C MET A 51 12.86 10.84 22.28
N ILE A 52 13.67 11.81 22.66
CA ILE A 52 13.61 13.19 22.18
C ILE A 52 15.00 13.54 21.64
N ALA A 53 15.09 13.93 20.36
CA ALA A 53 16.30 14.49 19.78
C ALA A 53 16.00 15.89 19.24
N ASN A 54 16.66 16.88 19.83
CA ASN A 54 16.73 18.23 19.33
C ASN A 54 17.98 18.33 18.46
N ILE A 55 17.82 18.54 17.16
CA ILE A 55 18.95 18.47 16.21
C ILE A 55 19.15 19.83 15.57
N ARG A 56 20.37 20.37 15.64
CA ARG A 56 20.82 21.43 14.74
C ARG A 56 21.46 20.78 13.54
N TYR A 57 20.89 21.06 12.36
CA TYR A 57 21.42 20.61 11.09
C TYR A 57 21.98 21.80 10.31
N THR A 58 23.22 21.69 9.86
CA THR A 58 23.86 22.71 9.00
C THR A 58 23.93 22.22 7.57
N ASN A 59 23.02 22.71 6.73
CA ASN A 59 23.01 22.37 5.31
C ASN A 59 24.20 23.06 4.59
N PRO A 60 25.04 22.31 3.85
CA PRO A 60 26.11 22.92 3.04
C PRO A 60 25.62 23.59 1.73
N GLY A 61 24.35 23.44 1.35
CA GLY A 61 23.74 23.99 0.13
C GLY A 61 22.79 25.17 0.37
N ASP A 62 22.37 25.81 -0.73
CA ASP A 62 21.34 26.86 -0.73
C ASP A 62 19.95 26.20 -0.61
N PHE A 63 19.29 26.38 0.53
CA PHE A 63 18.02 25.73 0.83
C PHE A 63 16.88 26.76 0.72
N ASP A 64 15.92 26.50 -0.17
CA ASP A 64 14.76 27.36 -0.32
C ASP A 64 13.79 27.19 0.86
N LEU A 65 13.76 28.19 1.73
CA LEU A 65 12.89 28.24 2.92
C LEU A 65 11.48 28.80 2.62
N SER A 66 11.19 29.18 1.38
CA SER A 66 9.89 29.78 1.02
C SER A 66 8.78 28.76 0.74
N GLY A 67 9.10 27.46 0.70
CA GLY A 67 8.22 26.38 0.28
C GLY A 67 7.89 25.33 1.35
N SER A 68 7.20 24.28 0.89
CA SER A 68 6.94 23.07 1.67
C SER A 68 8.03 22.04 1.41
N SER A 69 8.54 21.41 2.46
CA SER A 69 9.49 20.29 2.39
C SER A 69 8.79 19.00 2.78
N ASP A 70 8.97 17.93 2.00
CA ASP A 70 8.37 16.61 2.26
C ASP A 70 9.34 15.72 3.06
N TRP A 71 8.80 15.03 4.05
CA TRP A 71 9.54 14.20 5.00
C TRP A 71 8.88 12.83 5.14
N ILE A 72 9.70 11.84 5.46
CA ILE A 72 9.25 10.51 5.83
C ILE A 72 9.77 10.23 7.24
N MET A 73 8.86 9.86 8.13
CA MET A 73 9.20 9.27 9.42
C MET A 73 9.03 7.77 9.33
N ALA A 74 9.97 7.01 9.87
CA ALA A 74 9.88 5.57 9.97
C ALA A 74 10.28 5.13 11.38
N THR A 75 9.60 4.13 11.92
CA THR A 75 9.90 3.59 13.25
C THR A 75 9.96 2.08 13.23
N ARG A 76 10.76 1.53 14.14
CA ARG A 76 10.89 0.10 14.39
C ARG A 76 10.47 -0.17 15.82
N GLN A 77 9.46 -1.01 16.02
CA GLN A 77 9.16 -1.51 17.36
C GLN A 77 10.10 -2.66 17.72
N GLY A 78 10.62 -2.67 18.95
CA GLY A 78 11.49 -3.75 19.41
C GLY A 78 12.33 -3.37 20.63
N ALA A 79 13.34 -4.21 20.88
CA ALA A 79 14.39 -3.89 21.84
C ALA A 79 15.16 -2.64 21.38
N SER A 80 15.60 -1.85 22.35
CA SER A 80 16.49 -0.73 22.09
C SER A 80 17.81 -1.21 21.48
N LEU A 81 18.45 -0.35 20.68
CA LEU A 81 19.80 -0.60 20.17
C LEU A 81 20.85 -0.40 21.27
N ASP A 82 20.59 0.48 22.24
CA ASP A 82 21.48 0.81 23.36
C ASP A 82 22.95 0.97 22.91
N SER A 83 23.15 1.85 21.93
CA SER A 83 24.45 2.03 21.27
C SER A 83 24.78 3.50 21.07
N THR A 84 26.01 3.88 21.40
CA THR A 84 26.58 5.21 21.13
C THR A 84 27.23 5.28 19.74
N ASP A 85 27.29 4.18 18.98
CA ASP A 85 27.96 4.14 17.67
C ASP A 85 27.03 4.69 16.58
N PRO A 86 27.29 5.87 15.99
CA PRO A 86 26.44 6.40 14.94
C PRO A 86 26.38 5.50 13.70
N ASN A 87 27.29 4.54 13.52
CA ASN A 87 27.29 3.58 12.42
C ASN A 87 26.67 2.21 12.79
N GLU A 88 25.97 2.11 13.93
CA GLU A 88 25.34 0.88 14.41
C GLU A 88 24.45 0.20 13.35
N SER A 89 24.41 -1.13 13.39
CA SER A 89 23.55 -1.90 12.48
C SER A 89 22.08 -1.73 12.86
N ILE A 90 21.24 -1.39 11.88
CA ILE A 90 19.82 -1.13 12.12
C ILE A 90 18.95 -2.15 11.39
N ALA A 91 17.83 -2.51 12.02
CA ALA A 91 16.79 -3.26 11.36
C ALA A 91 15.95 -2.36 10.44
N VAL A 92 15.29 -2.97 9.46
CA VAL A 92 14.26 -2.28 8.68
C VAL A 92 13.09 -1.92 9.59
N HIS A 93 12.55 -0.72 9.40
CA HIS A 93 11.34 -0.25 10.09
C HIS A 93 10.12 -1.11 9.76
N ASP A 94 9.14 -1.12 10.67
CA ASP A 94 7.84 -1.79 10.47
C ASP A 94 6.67 -0.81 10.39
N SER A 95 6.90 0.47 10.67
CA SER A 95 5.94 1.53 10.39
C SER A 95 6.61 2.75 9.78
N HIS A 96 5.85 3.49 8.97
CA HIS A 96 6.29 4.75 8.39
C HIS A 96 5.09 5.66 8.10
N SER A 97 5.36 6.95 8.01
CA SER A 97 4.40 7.98 7.64
C SER A 97 5.12 9.08 6.85
N ALA A 98 4.36 9.77 6.00
CA ALA A 98 4.86 10.97 5.34
C ALA A 98 4.22 12.21 5.98
N PHE A 99 4.96 13.30 6.00
CA PHE A 99 4.47 14.60 6.40
C PHE A 99 5.19 15.67 5.60
N SER A 100 4.63 16.87 5.55
CA SER A 100 5.31 18.01 4.99
C SER A 100 5.43 19.13 6.03
N VAL A 101 6.48 19.92 5.90
CA VAL A 101 6.76 21.08 6.74
C VAL A 101 6.75 22.31 5.86
N ASP A 102 5.87 23.25 6.16
CA ASP A 102 5.88 24.59 5.58
C ASP A 102 7.04 25.39 6.21
N LEU A 103 8.14 25.50 5.46
CA LEU A 103 9.39 26.08 5.94
C LEU A 103 9.25 27.59 6.18
N ALA A 104 8.35 28.26 5.45
CA ALA A 104 8.10 29.69 5.63
C ALA A 104 7.48 29.99 6.99
N GLN A 105 6.76 29.02 7.58
CA GLN A 105 6.18 29.10 8.93
C GLN A 105 7.13 28.57 10.01
N ALA A 106 8.24 27.94 9.64
CA ALA A 106 9.23 27.35 10.54
C ALA A 106 10.44 28.27 10.79
N LEU A 107 10.39 29.52 10.32
CA LEU A 107 11.45 30.51 10.52
C LEU A 107 11.42 31.03 11.96
N ILE A 108 12.56 30.89 12.66
CA ILE A 108 12.79 31.50 13.96
C ILE A 108 13.71 32.73 13.82
N PRO A 109 13.43 33.83 14.53
CA PRO A 109 14.16 35.09 14.39
C PRO A 109 15.53 35.10 15.08
N LEU A 110 15.81 34.13 15.96
CA LEU A 110 17.07 34.05 16.72
C LEU A 110 17.77 32.71 16.44
N ASP A 111 19.09 32.79 16.22
CA ASP A 111 19.97 31.62 16.11
C ASP A 111 20.39 31.11 17.50
N ALA A 112 19.38 30.71 18.28
CA ALA A 112 19.55 30.10 19.61
C ALA A 112 18.78 28.77 19.67
N ASN A 113 19.14 27.90 20.61
CA ASN A 113 18.44 26.64 20.82
C ASN A 113 16.98 26.93 21.24
N PRO A 114 15.96 26.64 20.41
CA PRO A 114 14.57 26.99 20.72
C PRO A 114 13.94 26.02 21.74
N PHE A 115 14.65 24.99 22.18
CA PHE A 115 14.12 23.91 23.01
C PHE A 115 14.43 24.03 24.51
N ILE A 116 15.22 25.02 24.92
CA ILE A 116 15.65 25.21 26.32
C ILE A 116 14.73 26.14 27.12
N ASP A 117 14.03 27.08 26.48
CA ASP A 117 13.11 28.04 27.13
C ASP A 117 11.65 27.54 27.21
N LEU A 118 11.34 26.38 26.62
CA LEU A 118 9.99 25.80 26.64
C LEU A 118 9.63 25.09 27.97
N ASN A 119 10.55 25.11 28.96
CA ASN A 119 10.38 24.49 30.28
C ASN A 119 10.22 25.51 31.42
N ASP A 120 9.78 26.74 31.14
CA ASP A 120 9.47 27.68 32.22
C ASP A 120 8.12 27.32 32.89
N ASP A 121 8.20 26.61 34.01
CA ASP A 121 7.13 26.50 35.01
C ASP A 121 6.91 27.87 35.68
N GLY A 122 6.38 28.81 34.88
CA GLY A 122 5.74 30.07 35.26
C GLY A 122 6.23 30.79 36.51
N ASN A 123 7.40 31.44 36.45
CA ASN A 123 7.66 32.64 37.27
C ASN A 123 8.91 33.42 36.82
N GLY A 124 8.77 34.33 35.85
CA GLY A 124 9.84 35.29 35.49
C GLY A 124 9.44 36.29 34.41
N ASP A 125 9.73 37.56 34.64
CA ASP A 125 9.29 38.73 33.86
C ASP A 125 10.19 39.01 32.63
N SER A 126 9.52 39.43 31.55
CA SER A 126 9.96 40.14 30.33
C SER A 126 11.23 39.69 29.57
N ASP A 127 11.06 38.77 28.63
CA ASP A 127 11.41 38.97 27.21
C ASP A 127 10.51 38.03 26.39
N GLU A 128 9.84 38.55 25.35
CA GLU A 128 8.84 37.79 24.58
C GLU A 128 9.43 36.46 24.05
N PRO A 129 8.90 35.30 24.44
CA PRO A 129 9.26 34.04 23.80
C PRO A 129 8.77 34.09 22.35
N ALA A 130 9.59 33.63 21.40
CA ALA A 130 9.14 33.45 20.02
C ALA A 130 7.82 32.63 20.03
N PRO A 131 6.76 33.09 19.34
CA PRO A 131 5.49 32.39 19.36
C PRO A 131 5.73 30.97 18.83
N PRO A 132 5.15 29.93 19.47
CA PRO A 132 5.21 28.58 18.92
C PRO A 132 4.67 28.63 17.48
N PRO A 133 5.28 27.90 16.53
CA PRO A 133 4.80 27.89 15.15
C PRO A 133 3.31 27.56 15.17
N GLY A 134 2.52 28.42 14.52
CA GLY A 134 1.06 28.32 14.54
C GLY A 134 0.59 26.92 14.14
N PRO A 135 -0.56 26.46 14.62
CA PRO A 135 -1.11 25.15 14.26
C PRO A 135 -1.28 25.09 12.73
N GLY A 136 -0.38 24.36 12.04
CA GLY A 136 -0.44 24.22 10.58
C GLY A 136 0.90 24.13 9.82
N ALA A 137 2.04 24.37 10.47
CA ALA A 137 3.36 24.26 9.81
C ALA A 137 3.67 22.81 9.41
N VAL A 138 3.30 21.82 10.23
CA VAL A 138 3.43 20.40 9.90
C VAL A 138 2.08 19.88 9.39
N ARG A 139 2.06 19.35 8.17
CA ARG A 139 0.91 18.68 7.58
C ARG A 139 1.22 17.21 7.42
N THR A 140 0.59 16.35 8.20
CA THR A 140 0.69 14.91 8.01
C THR A 140 0.04 14.54 6.67
N GLN A 141 0.80 13.88 5.78
CA GLN A 141 0.22 13.25 4.61
C GLN A 141 -0.52 12.02 5.14
N ASP A 142 -1.86 12.06 5.14
CA ASP A 142 -2.71 11.01 5.73
C ASP A 142 -2.37 9.63 5.16
N SER A 143 -1.51 8.88 5.86
CA SER A 143 -1.22 7.46 5.62
C SER A 143 -2.51 6.63 5.68
N ASN A 144 -3.50 7.10 6.45
CA ASN A 144 -4.86 6.58 6.48
C ASN A 144 -5.52 6.54 5.09
N THR A 145 -5.34 7.58 4.26
CA THR A 145 -5.99 7.60 2.93
C THR A 145 -5.44 6.48 2.03
N ASN A 146 -4.14 6.21 2.08
CA ASN A 146 -3.57 5.11 1.30
C ASN A 146 -4.01 3.75 1.85
N ASN A 147 -4.05 3.58 3.18
CA ASN A 147 -4.54 2.36 3.82
C ASN A 147 -6.02 2.08 3.48
N ASP A 148 -6.87 3.10 3.49
CA ASP A 148 -8.28 3.01 3.10
C ASP A 148 -8.44 2.62 1.63
N LEU A 149 -7.61 3.19 0.74
CA LEU A 149 -7.62 2.83 -0.68
C LEU A 149 -7.09 1.42 -0.93
N ILE A 150 -6.06 0.97 -0.18
CA ILE A 150 -5.56 -0.42 -0.22
C ILE A 150 -6.67 -1.38 0.21
N LEU A 151 -7.35 -1.09 1.32
CA LEU A 151 -8.46 -1.89 1.82
C LEU A 151 -9.61 -1.92 0.81
N ALA A 152 -10.01 -0.77 0.27
CA ALA A 152 -11.06 -0.67 -0.73
C ALA A 152 -10.73 -1.47 -2.00
N HIS A 153 -9.51 -1.33 -2.53
CA HIS A 153 -9.01 -2.13 -3.66
C HIS A 153 -9.10 -3.63 -3.37
N GLY A 154 -8.57 -4.06 -2.23
CA GLY A 154 -8.52 -5.46 -1.82
C GLY A 154 -9.91 -6.06 -1.66
N VAL A 155 -10.83 -5.38 -0.95
CA VAL A 155 -12.21 -5.84 -0.74
C VAL A 155 -12.98 -5.91 -2.06
N VAL A 156 -12.94 -4.84 -2.86
CA VAL A 156 -13.68 -4.77 -4.13
C VAL A 156 -13.23 -5.86 -5.09
N LEU A 157 -11.93 -6.01 -5.33
CA LEU A 157 -11.45 -7.03 -6.26
C LEU A 157 -11.59 -8.45 -5.72
N THR A 158 -11.50 -8.66 -4.40
CA THR A 158 -11.82 -9.96 -3.79
C THR A 158 -13.27 -10.34 -4.09
N ILE A 159 -14.24 -9.45 -3.84
CA ILE A 159 -15.65 -9.72 -4.13
C ILE A 159 -15.84 -10.02 -5.62
N VAL A 160 -15.22 -9.24 -6.50
CA VAL A 160 -15.34 -9.43 -7.95
C VAL A 160 -14.81 -10.79 -8.40
N PHE A 161 -13.60 -11.16 -8.00
CA PHE A 161 -12.95 -12.38 -8.49
C PHE A 161 -13.37 -13.65 -7.75
N VAL A 162 -13.67 -13.55 -6.46
CA VAL A 162 -14.05 -14.70 -5.63
C VAL A 162 -15.55 -14.97 -5.68
N VAL A 163 -16.39 -13.96 -5.93
CA VAL A 163 -17.85 -14.12 -5.89
C VAL A 163 -18.49 -13.79 -7.23
N VAL A 164 -18.33 -12.56 -7.71
CA VAL A 164 -19.11 -12.05 -8.86
C VAL A 164 -18.82 -12.83 -10.13
N TYR A 165 -17.55 -12.99 -10.52
CA TYR A 165 -17.21 -13.72 -11.74
C TYR A 165 -17.55 -15.22 -11.69
N PRO A 166 -17.24 -15.97 -10.61
CA PRO A 166 -17.69 -17.34 -10.46
C PRO A 166 -19.21 -17.50 -10.56
N VAL A 167 -19.98 -16.71 -9.81
CA VAL A 167 -21.45 -16.74 -9.85
C VAL A 167 -21.95 -16.41 -11.27
N GLY A 168 -21.41 -15.34 -11.88
CA GLY A 168 -21.76 -14.93 -13.23
C GLY A 168 -21.55 -16.03 -14.26
N SER A 169 -20.44 -16.75 -14.15
CA SER A 169 -20.11 -17.86 -15.04
C SER A 169 -21.06 -19.07 -14.88
N LEU A 170 -21.68 -19.25 -13.71
CA LEU A 170 -22.69 -20.29 -13.44
C LEU A 170 -24.09 -19.92 -13.95
N LEU A 171 -24.42 -18.62 -14.08
CA LEU A 171 -25.74 -18.17 -14.55
C LEU A 171 -26.06 -18.69 -15.96
N MET A 172 -25.09 -18.77 -16.87
CA MET A 172 -25.33 -19.33 -18.21
C MET A 172 -25.72 -20.81 -18.17
N PRO A 173 -24.90 -21.70 -17.58
CA PRO A 173 -25.24 -23.10 -17.41
C PRO A 173 -26.56 -23.40 -16.67
N VAL A 174 -26.95 -22.57 -15.70
CA VAL A 174 -28.13 -22.77 -14.83
C VAL A 174 -29.41 -22.21 -15.44
N LEU A 175 -29.38 -20.95 -15.90
CA LEU A 175 -30.59 -20.26 -16.36
C LEU A 175 -30.76 -20.31 -17.88
N GLY A 176 -29.70 -20.61 -18.64
CA GLY A 176 -29.73 -20.65 -20.10
C GLY A 176 -29.96 -19.30 -20.80
N ARG A 177 -30.03 -18.20 -20.04
CA ARG A 177 -30.36 -16.85 -20.55
C ARG A 177 -29.10 -16.00 -20.70
N TRP A 178 -28.66 -15.80 -21.94
CA TRP A 178 -27.43 -15.07 -22.29
C TRP A 178 -27.36 -13.65 -21.73
N TYR A 179 -28.49 -12.93 -21.74
CA TYR A 179 -28.53 -11.55 -21.30
C TYR A 179 -28.36 -11.42 -19.77
N ILE A 180 -28.86 -12.38 -18.98
CA ILE A 180 -28.66 -12.38 -17.52
C ILE A 180 -27.17 -12.54 -17.20
N HIS A 181 -26.51 -13.50 -17.84
CA HIS A 181 -25.07 -13.68 -17.71
C HIS A 181 -24.30 -12.44 -18.18
N ALA A 182 -24.60 -11.92 -19.37
CA ALA A 182 -23.91 -10.76 -19.91
C ALA A 182 -24.06 -9.54 -18.99
N SER A 183 -25.27 -9.23 -18.53
CA SER A 183 -25.52 -8.13 -17.60
C SER A 183 -24.75 -8.28 -16.29
N TRP A 184 -24.80 -9.47 -15.67
CA TRP A 184 -24.06 -9.73 -14.44
C TRP A 184 -22.54 -9.60 -14.63
N GLN A 185 -22.00 -10.16 -15.71
CA GLN A 185 -20.57 -10.07 -16.02
C GLN A 185 -20.14 -8.64 -16.33
N MET A 186 -20.99 -7.83 -16.98
CA MET A 186 -20.69 -6.43 -17.25
C MET A 186 -20.69 -5.58 -15.98
N ILE A 187 -21.55 -5.87 -15.00
CA ILE A 187 -21.48 -5.23 -13.67
C ILE A 187 -20.13 -5.56 -13.02
N GLY A 188 -19.77 -6.84 -12.96
CA GLY A 188 -18.48 -7.28 -12.43
C GLY A 188 -17.29 -6.64 -13.17
N PHE A 189 -17.38 -6.52 -14.49
CA PHE A 189 -16.37 -5.89 -15.33
C PHE A 189 -16.19 -4.40 -15.02
N SER A 190 -17.27 -3.64 -14.85
CA SER A 190 -17.18 -2.23 -14.46
C SER A 190 -16.57 -2.06 -13.07
N VAL A 191 -17.00 -2.89 -12.11
CA VAL A 191 -16.46 -2.84 -10.73
C VAL A 191 -14.98 -3.27 -10.70
N MET A 192 -14.58 -4.24 -11.53
CA MET A 192 -13.17 -4.62 -11.70
C MET A 192 -12.32 -3.43 -12.16
N TRP A 193 -12.76 -2.68 -13.18
CA TRP A 193 -12.02 -1.50 -13.65
C TRP A 193 -11.94 -0.40 -12.60
N ALA A 194 -13.00 -0.19 -11.82
CA ALA A 194 -12.96 0.74 -10.69
C ALA A 194 -11.94 0.27 -9.62
N GLY A 195 -11.98 -1.00 -9.23
CA GLY A 195 -11.01 -1.59 -8.30
C GLY A 195 -9.57 -1.51 -8.82
N PHE A 196 -9.34 -1.78 -10.10
CA PHE A 196 -8.04 -1.62 -10.75
C PHE A 196 -7.58 -0.16 -10.74
N GLY A 197 -8.47 0.80 -10.99
CA GLY A 197 -8.16 2.23 -10.91
C GLY A 197 -7.68 2.65 -9.52
N ILE A 198 -8.32 2.16 -8.44
CA ILE A 198 -7.88 2.39 -7.07
C ILE A 198 -6.47 1.81 -6.86
N GLY A 199 -6.24 0.57 -7.31
CA GLY A 199 -4.93 -0.09 -7.20
C GLY A 199 -3.83 0.64 -7.97
N TYR A 200 -4.15 1.16 -9.16
CA TYR A 200 -3.23 1.99 -9.94
C TYR A 200 -2.81 3.24 -9.17
N VAL A 201 -3.78 4.00 -8.63
CA VAL A 201 -3.50 5.21 -7.85
C VAL A 201 -2.58 4.90 -6.65
N VAL A 202 -2.91 3.89 -5.87
CA VAL A 202 -2.10 3.48 -4.71
C VAL A 202 -0.70 3.03 -5.15
N SER A 203 -0.60 2.19 -6.18
CA SER A 203 0.70 1.67 -6.64
C SER A 203 1.63 2.76 -7.16
N ARG A 204 1.09 3.85 -7.73
CA ARG A 204 1.86 5.03 -8.14
C ARG A 204 2.30 5.86 -6.95
N ARG A 205 1.47 6.00 -5.92
CA ARG A 205 1.82 6.72 -4.68
C ARG A 205 2.91 6.01 -3.88
N LEU A 206 2.91 4.68 -3.91
CA LEU A 206 3.89 3.85 -3.20
C LEU A 206 5.12 3.48 -4.05
N ASP A 207 5.18 3.94 -5.30
CA ASP A 207 6.25 3.62 -6.26
C ASP A 207 6.52 2.10 -6.39
N ILE A 208 5.44 1.31 -6.47
CA ILE A 208 5.48 -0.16 -6.66
C ILE A 208 4.74 -0.59 -7.94
N PHE A 209 4.42 0.37 -8.80
CA PHE A 209 3.71 0.12 -10.05
C PHE A 209 4.61 -0.69 -10.98
N PHE A 210 4.19 -1.92 -11.28
CA PHE A 210 4.89 -2.85 -12.16
C PHE A 210 6.21 -3.44 -11.61
N ASP A 211 6.58 -3.14 -10.35
CA ASP A 211 7.77 -3.73 -9.71
C ASP A 211 7.45 -5.05 -9.01
N GLN A 212 6.24 -5.15 -8.45
CA GLN A 212 5.79 -6.31 -7.68
C GLN A 212 5.12 -7.37 -8.55
N ALA A 213 5.16 -8.63 -8.11
CA ALA A 213 4.50 -9.73 -8.81
C ALA A 213 2.98 -9.49 -8.92
N HIS A 214 2.37 -9.01 -7.84
CA HIS A 214 0.94 -8.65 -7.79
C HIS A 214 0.58 -7.54 -8.80
N THR A 215 1.38 -6.47 -8.89
CA THR A 215 1.07 -5.34 -9.77
C THR A 215 1.26 -5.71 -11.24
N ARG A 216 2.31 -6.46 -11.59
CA ARG A 216 2.53 -6.98 -12.96
C ARG A 216 1.44 -7.94 -13.39
N LEU A 217 1.14 -8.94 -12.56
CA LEU A 217 0.14 -9.96 -12.89
C LEU A 217 -1.27 -9.34 -12.94
N GLY A 218 -1.59 -8.42 -12.03
CA GLY A 218 -2.87 -7.71 -12.01
C GLY A 218 -3.14 -6.93 -13.30
N VAL A 219 -2.16 -6.14 -13.78
CA VAL A 219 -2.28 -5.41 -15.05
C VAL A 219 -2.52 -6.37 -16.21
N LEU A 220 -1.76 -7.47 -16.27
CA LEU A 220 -1.90 -8.48 -17.32
C LEU A 220 -3.30 -9.11 -17.30
N ILE A 221 -3.80 -9.54 -16.13
CA ILE A 221 -5.12 -10.17 -15.98
C ILE A 221 -6.23 -9.21 -16.39
N VAL A 222 -6.19 -7.95 -15.95
CA VAL A 222 -7.22 -6.95 -16.28
C VAL A 222 -7.24 -6.65 -17.78
N ALA A 223 -6.06 -6.51 -18.41
CA ALA A 223 -5.97 -6.32 -19.86
C ALA A 223 -6.54 -7.52 -20.63
N LEU A 224 -6.22 -8.74 -20.20
CA LEU A 224 -6.75 -9.98 -20.77
C LEU A 224 -8.28 -10.11 -20.56
N LEU A 225 -8.79 -9.77 -19.37
CA LEU A 225 -10.24 -9.70 -19.12
C LEU A 225 -10.94 -8.66 -19.98
N GLY A 226 -10.25 -7.60 -20.41
CA GLY A 226 -10.74 -6.64 -21.42
C GLY A 226 -11.19 -7.30 -22.74
N ILE A 227 -10.61 -8.46 -23.07
CA ILE A 227 -10.91 -9.21 -24.30
C ILE A 227 -12.17 -10.09 -24.14
N GLN A 228 -12.55 -10.43 -22.91
CA GLN A 228 -13.67 -11.34 -22.63
C GLN A 228 -15.03 -10.89 -23.19
N PRO A 229 -15.45 -9.62 -23.07
CA PRO A 229 -16.71 -9.16 -23.66
C PRO A 229 -16.75 -9.34 -25.18
N VAL A 230 -15.63 -9.09 -25.87
CA VAL A 230 -15.50 -9.28 -27.32
C VAL A 230 -15.67 -10.76 -27.68
N LEU A 231 -14.98 -11.65 -26.98
CA LEU A 231 -15.12 -13.10 -27.18
C LEU A 231 -16.54 -13.59 -26.87
N GLY A 232 -17.20 -13.02 -25.85
CA GLY A 232 -18.59 -13.31 -25.49
C GLY A 232 -19.57 -12.94 -26.61
N ILE A 233 -19.41 -11.74 -27.21
CA ILE A 233 -20.22 -11.30 -28.35
C ILE A 233 -19.98 -12.20 -29.56
N LEU A 234 -18.72 -12.48 -29.91
CA LEU A 234 -18.38 -13.37 -31.03
C LEU A 234 -18.96 -14.79 -30.83
N HIS A 235 -18.87 -15.33 -29.61
CA HIS A 235 -19.49 -16.60 -29.26
C HIS A 235 -21.01 -16.55 -29.42
N HIS A 236 -21.67 -15.50 -28.94
CA HIS A 236 -23.13 -15.35 -29.06
C HIS A 236 -23.58 -15.23 -30.52
N LEU A 237 -22.90 -14.43 -31.33
CA LEU A 237 -23.18 -14.29 -32.77
C LEU A 237 -22.98 -15.62 -33.52
N GLN A 238 -21.91 -16.35 -33.20
CA GLN A 238 -21.66 -17.67 -33.80
C GLN A 238 -22.73 -18.68 -33.39
N TYR A 239 -23.13 -18.70 -32.12
CA TYR A 239 -24.16 -19.59 -31.61
C TYR A 239 -25.52 -19.32 -32.29
N ARG A 240 -25.89 -18.04 -32.46
CA ARG A 240 -27.11 -17.65 -33.18
C ARG A 240 -27.12 -18.10 -34.64
N ARG A 241 -25.95 -18.12 -35.30
CA ARG A 241 -25.84 -18.55 -36.71
C ARG A 241 -25.82 -20.07 -36.89
N ARG A 242 -25.16 -20.81 -35.98
CA ARG A 242 -24.91 -22.26 -36.14
C ARG A 242 -25.82 -23.15 -35.30
N GLY A 243 -26.57 -22.59 -34.35
CA GLY A 243 -27.38 -23.34 -33.39
C GLY A 243 -26.58 -24.20 -32.41
N SER A 244 -25.25 -24.10 -32.43
CA SER A 244 -24.33 -24.93 -31.64
C SER A 244 -23.09 -24.13 -31.24
N ARG A 245 -22.41 -24.61 -30.19
CA ARG A 245 -21.18 -23.99 -29.67
C ARG A 245 -20.03 -24.17 -30.67
N GLY A 246 -19.47 -23.07 -31.13
CA GLY A 246 -18.29 -23.06 -32.00
C GLY A 246 -16.97 -22.81 -31.25
N ILE A 247 -15.88 -22.62 -32.01
CA ILE A 247 -14.52 -22.40 -31.49
C ILE A 247 -14.46 -21.24 -30.50
N PHE A 248 -15.09 -20.09 -30.83
CA PHE A 248 -15.10 -18.93 -29.94
C PHE A 248 -15.78 -19.22 -28.60
N GLY A 249 -16.75 -20.14 -28.57
CA GLY A 249 -17.38 -20.59 -27.34
C GLY A 249 -16.45 -21.37 -26.42
N TYR A 250 -15.62 -22.27 -26.98
CA TYR A 250 -14.63 -23.00 -26.20
C TYR A 250 -13.52 -22.06 -25.69
N VAL A 251 -13.03 -21.18 -26.56
CA VAL A 251 -12.02 -20.18 -26.19
C VAL A 251 -12.55 -19.29 -25.06
N HIS A 252 -13.73 -18.69 -25.21
CA HIS A 252 -14.34 -17.81 -24.21
C HIS A 252 -14.43 -18.47 -22.82
N ILE A 253 -14.84 -19.74 -22.76
CA ILE A 253 -15.00 -20.48 -21.49
C ILE A 253 -13.67 -20.80 -20.84
N TRP A 254 -12.75 -21.44 -21.57
CA TRP A 254 -11.48 -21.87 -20.99
C TRP A 254 -10.58 -20.69 -20.65
N TYR A 255 -10.56 -19.68 -21.52
CA TYR A 255 -9.89 -18.41 -21.27
C TYR A 255 -10.47 -17.71 -20.03
N GLY A 256 -11.80 -17.69 -19.87
CA GLY A 256 -12.44 -17.06 -18.71
C GLY A 256 -12.12 -17.78 -17.40
N ARG A 257 -12.17 -19.11 -17.41
CA ARG A 257 -11.80 -19.94 -16.26
C ARG A 257 -10.36 -19.72 -15.83
N ALA A 258 -9.43 -19.72 -16.79
CA ALA A 258 -8.02 -19.47 -16.50
C ALA A 258 -7.81 -18.10 -15.86
N LEU A 259 -8.47 -17.04 -16.38
CA LEU A 259 -8.34 -15.68 -15.84
C LEU A 259 -8.97 -15.52 -14.45
N ILE A 260 -10.07 -16.21 -14.15
CA ILE A 260 -10.66 -16.22 -12.79
C ILE A 260 -9.65 -16.82 -11.80
N ILE A 261 -9.06 -17.97 -12.13
CA ILE A 261 -8.07 -18.64 -11.28
C ILE A 261 -6.83 -17.75 -11.08
N LEU A 262 -6.29 -17.20 -12.17
CA LEU A 262 -5.15 -16.27 -12.10
C LEU A 262 -5.49 -15.03 -11.27
N GLY A 263 -6.72 -14.52 -11.37
CA GLY A 263 -7.21 -13.40 -10.56
C GLY A 263 -7.26 -13.73 -9.07
N MET A 264 -7.68 -14.94 -8.69
CA MET A 264 -7.62 -15.40 -7.30
C MET A 264 -6.18 -15.55 -6.81
N VAL A 265 -5.28 -16.12 -7.63
CA VAL A 265 -3.84 -16.18 -7.28
C VAL A 265 -3.28 -14.77 -7.09
N ASN A 266 -3.64 -13.83 -7.98
CA ASN A 266 -3.22 -12.44 -7.87
C ASN A 266 -3.76 -11.76 -6.61
N GLY A 267 -5.00 -12.04 -6.20
CA GLY A 267 -5.56 -11.56 -4.94
C GLY A 267 -4.77 -12.06 -3.72
N GLY A 268 -4.36 -13.32 -3.72
CA GLY A 268 -3.45 -13.88 -2.72
C GLY A 268 -2.09 -13.16 -2.66
N LEU A 269 -1.48 -12.88 -3.81
CA LEU A 269 -0.25 -12.08 -3.88
C LEU A 269 -0.44 -10.65 -3.37
N GLY A 270 -1.62 -10.06 -3.58
CA GLY A 270 -1.97 -8.74 -3.06
C GLY A 270 -2.04 -8.71 -1.53
N LEU A 271 -2.63 -9.75 -0.92
CA LEU A 271 -2.66 -9.92 0.53
C LEU A 271 -1.26 -10.10 1.13
N GLN A 272 -0.40 -10.88 0.46
CA GLN A 272 0.99 -11.05 0.86
C GLN A 272 1.75 -9.72 0.79
N LEU A 273 1.56 -8.95 -0.28
CA LEU A 273 2.19 -7.65 -0.48
C LEU A 273 1.74 -6.61 0.57
N ALA A 274 0.46 -6.65 0.96
CA ALA A 274 -0.09 -5.75 1.97
C ALA A 274 0.33 -6.09 3.42
N GLY A 275 1.10 -7.17 3.64
CA GLY A 275 1.41 -7.65 4.99
C GLY A 275 0.14 -8.00 5.78
N GLY A 276 -0.91 -8.47 5.09
CA GLY A 276 -2.22 -8.67 5.68
C GLY A 276 -2.17 -9.58 6.90
N SER A 277 -2.91 -9.21 7.95
CA SER A 277 -3.00 -10.04 9.16
C SER A 277 -3.48 -11.46 8.81
N ASN A 278 -3.08 -12.43 9.62
CA ASN A 278 -3.49 -13.83 9.45
C ASN A 278 -5.02 -13.98 9.26
N ILE A 279 -5.81 -13.09 9.88
CA ILE A 279 -7.28 -13.09 9.74
C ILE A 279 -7.70 -12.84 8.29
N TYR A 280 -7.13 -11.83 7.62
CA TYR A 280 -7.50 -11.52 6.23
C TYR A 280 -7.09 -12.65 5.27
N ILE A 281 -5.93 -13.25 5.51
CA ILE A 281 -5.46 -14.41 4.73
C ILE A 281 -6.43 -15.58 4.90
N ILE A 282 -6.81 -15.91 6.14
CA ILE A 282 -7.77 -16.99 6.43
C ILE A 282 -9.12 -16.72 5.75
N VAL A 283 -9.69 -15.53 5.94
CA VAL A 283 -11.00 -15.17 5.35
C VAL A 283 -10.96 -15.28 3.83
N TYR A 284 -9.89 -14.77 3.20
CA TYR A 284 -9.71 -14.85 1.76
C TYR A 284 -9.59 -16.30 1.27
N SER A 285 -8.73 -17.11 1.89
CA SER A 285 -8.52 -18.51 1.51
C SER A 285 -9.79 -19.34 1.67
N VAL A 286 -10.56 -19.13 2.75
CA VAL A 286 -11.84 -19.80 2.98
C VAL A 286 -12.86 -19.40 1.90
N ALA A 287 -13.01 -18.10 1.62
CA ALA A 287 -13.94 -17.62 0.59
C ALA A 287 -13.58 -18.15 -0.81
N ALA A 288 -12.30 -18.11 -1.18
CA ALA A 288 -11.80 -18.66 -2.44
C ALA A 288 -12.02 -20.17 -2.52
N GLY A 289 -11.76 -20.91 -1.43
CA GLY A 289 -12.01 -22.34 -1.33
C GLY A 289 -13.48 -22.70 -1.51
N ILE A 290 -14.39 -22.00 -0.83
CA ILE A 290 -15.84 -22.19 -0.98
C ILE A 290 -16.28 -21.91 -2.42
N SER A 291 -15.82 -20.82 -3.03
CA SER A 291 -16.16 -20.52 -4.42
C SER A 291 -15.67 -21.62 -5.38
N ALA A 292 -14.43 -22.09 -5.21
CA ALA A 292 -13.87 -23.15 -6.05
C ALA A 292 -14.63 -24.48 -5.88
N LEU A 293 -15.01 -24.83 -4.64
CA LEU A 293 -15.80 -26.01 -4.33
C LEU A 293 -17.19 -25.92 -4.95
N ALA A 294 -17.90 -24.80 -4.77
CA ALA A 294 -19.23 -24.60 -5.37
C ALA A 294 -19.20 -24.71 -6.90
N TYR A 295 -18.19 -24.10 -7.53
CA TYR A 295 -18.01 -24.16 -8.98
C TYR A 295 -17.72 -25.58 -9.49
N THR A 296 -16.83 -26.29 -8.79
CA THR A 296 -16.46 -27.66 -9.13
C THR A 296 -17.64 -28.61 -8.91
N ALA A 297 -18.32 -28.53 -7.78
CA ALA A 297 -19.48 -29.35 -7.45
C ALA A 297 -20.58 -29.21 -8.51
N TYR A 298 -20.91 -27.97 -8.89
CA TYR A 298 -21.86 -27.73 -9.98
C TYR A 298 -21.44 -28.40 -11.29
N THR A 299 -20.16 -28.26 -11.66
CA THR A 299 -19.65 -28.82 -12.92
C THR A 299 -19.71 -30.34 -12.92
N VAL A 300 -19.37 -30.98 -11.80
CA VAL A 300 -19.42 -32.44 -11.64
C VAL A 300 -20.86 -32.96 -11.68
N VAL A 301 -21.78 -32.36 -10.90
CA VAL A 301 -23.19 -32.77 -10.87
C VAL A 301 -23.80 -32.67 -12.26
N LYS A 302 -23.54 -31.57 -12.97
CA LYS A 302 -24.03 -31.38 -14.34
C LYS A 302 -23.49 -32.45 -15.31
N LEU A 303 -22.23 -32.85 -15.17
CA LEU A 303 -21.64 -33.91 -15.98
C LEU A 303 -22.31 -35.26 -15.71
N LEU A 304 -22.54 -35.60 -14.43
CA LEU A 304 -23.20 -36.84 -14.02
C LEU A 304 -24.64 -36.92 -14.56
N MET A 305 -25.44 -35.86 -14.37
CA MET A 305 -26.83 -35.81 -14.87
C MET A 305 -26.90 -35.93 -16.39
N ASN A 306 -25.92 -35.41 -17.13
CA ASN A 306 -25.86 -35.54 -18.58
C ASN A 306 -25.46 -36.95 -19.05
N GLN A 307 -24.83 -37.78 -18.21
CA GLN A 307 -24.55 -39.17 -18.53
C GLN A 307 -25.73 -40.08 -18.26
N GLU A 308 -26.54 -39.80 -17.23
CA GLU A 308 -27.77 -40.56 -16.93
C GLU A 308 -28.88 -40.35 -17.96
N ASN A 309 -28.88 -39.22 -18.68
CA ASN A 309 -29.88 -38.86 -19.68
C ASN A 309 -29.50 -39.23 -21.13
N LYS A 310 -28.42 -39.99 -21.33
CA LYS A 310 -27.99 -40.50 -22.65
C LYS A 310 -28.25 -42.00 -22.76
#